data_AF-A0A9E5PAK5-F1
#
_entry.id   AF-A0A9E5PAK5-F1
#
_cell.length_a   1.000
_cell.length_b   1.000
_cell.length_c   1.000
_cell.angle_alpha   90.00
_cell.angle_beta   90.00
_cell.angle_gamma   90.00
#
_symmetry.space_group_name_H-M   'P 1'
#
loop_
_entity.id
_entity.type
_entity.pdbx_description
1 polymer ?
#
loop_
_entity_poly.entity_id
_entity_poly.type
_entity_poly.pdbx_seq_one_letter_code
_entity_poly.pdbx_strand_id
1 'polypeptide(L)'
;IVIDLANAQLREVAAPEARGLVAGIRSAARGAGELRVVLDLAKPAKAQSFLLQPNDKYGYRLVVDLKPRGGPRVVKRALAPQPARRDLVIAI
;
A
#
# COMPACT_ATOMS: atom_id res chain seq x y z
N ILE A 1 -5.68 6.49 2.09
CA ILE A 1 -6.13 6.49 3.50
C ILE A 1 -5.79 7.84 4.11
N VAL A 2 -6.64 8.38 4.98
CA VAL A 2 -6.41 9.67 5.66
C VAL A 2 -6.40 9.43 7.16
N ILE A 3 -5.40 10.00 7.83
CA ILE A 3 -5.21 9.91 9.28
C ILE A 3 -5.14 11.33 9.81
N ASP A 4 -6.08 11.67 10.67
CA ASP A 4 -6.17 12.99 11.28
C ASP A 4 -5.78 12.89 12.76
N LEU A 5 -4.82 13.69 13.16
CA LEU A 5 -4.24 13.72 14.50
C LEU A 5 -4.51 15.08 15.13
N ALA A 6 -5.19 15.09 16.26
CA ALA A 6 -5.37 16.28 17.08
C ALA A 6 -4.12 16.54 17.94
N ASN A 7 -3.84 17.81 18.23
CA ASN A 7 -2.71 18.23 19.06
C ASN A 7 -1.35 17.66 18.61
N ALA A 8 -1.16 17.54 17.30
CA ALA A 8 0.03 16.97 16.69
C ALA A 8 0.68 17.95 15.72
N GLN A 9 2.01 18.00 15.74
CA GLN A 9 2.82 18.75 14.79
C GLN A 9 3.88 17.84 14.22
N LEU A 10 4.11 17.97 12.92
CA LEU A 10 5.11 17.19 12.22
C LEU A 10 6.47 17.85 12.37
N ARG A 11 7.42 17.16 13.01
CA ARG A 11 8.79 17.66 13.16
C ARG A 11 9.70 17.26 12.00
N GLU A 12 9.59 16.00 11.56
CA GLU A 12 10.39 15.46 10.48
C GLU A 12 9.55 14.43 9.71
N VAL A 13 9.67 14.45 8.37
CA VAL A 13 9.04 13.45 7.51
C VAL A 13 10.11 12.52 6.98
N ALA A 14 10.28 11.39 7.64
CA ALA A 14 10.86 10.23 6.96
C ALA A 14 9.74 9.62 6.11
N ALA A 15 9.55 10.11 4.89
CA ALA A 15 8.72 9.43 3.91
C ALA A 15 9.60 8.34 3.28
N PRO A 16 9.49 7.06 3.70
CA PRO A 16 10.21 6.01 3.01
C PRO A 16 9.75 5.97 1.55
N GLU A 17 10.65 5.55 0.67
CA GLU A 17 10.31 5.23 -0.71
C GLU A 17 9.07 4.33 -0.76
N ALA A 18 8.25 4.49 -1.80
CA ALA A 18 7.07 3.69 -2.05
C ALA A 18 7.38 2.19 -1.94
N ARG A 19 6.76 1.50 -0.98
CA ARG A 19 6.97 0.07 -0.73
C ARG A 19 5.64 -0.62 -0.41
N GLY A 20 5.39 -1.74 -1.08
CA GLY A 20 4.19 -2.55 -0.86
C GLY A 20 2.89 -1.83 -1.24
N LEU A 21 1.96 -1.71 -0.29
CA LEU A 21 0.66 -1.07 -0.52
C LEU A 21 0.69 0.45 -0.51
N VAL A 22 1.74 1.06 0.06
CA VAL A 22 1.88 2.52 0.16
C VAL A 22 2.72 3.02 -1.00
N ALA A 23 2.07 3.77 -1.89
CA ALA A 23 2.70 4.42 -3.04
C ALA A 23 3.32 5.77 -2.68
N GLY A 24 2.87 6.40 -1.60
CA GLY A 24 3.40 7.68 -1.15
C GLY A 24 2.81 8.11 0.19
N ILE A 25 3.50 9.05 0.83
CA ILE A 25 3.06 9.67 2.07
C ILE A 25 3.06 11.17 1.88
N ARG A 26 1.94 11.80 2.21
CA ARG A 26 1.78 13.25 2.24
C ARG A 26 1.35 13.68 3.62
N SER A 27 1.73 14.90 3.98
CA SER A 27 1.36 15.50 5.26
C SER A 27 0.98 16.94 5.07
N ALA A 28 -0.03 17.38 5.80
CA ALA A 28 -0.43 18.77 5.88
C ALA A 28 -0.68 19.14 7.33
N ALA A 29 0.02 20.17 7.82
CA ALA A 29 -0.38 20.84 9.04
C ALA A 29 -1.74 21.51 8.80
N ARG A 30 -2.66 21.35 9.73
CA ARG A 30 -3.93 22.06 9.77
C ARG A 30 -3.92 23.02 10.95
N GLY A 31 -4.68 24.11 10.81
CA GLY A 31 -4.76 25.14 11.85
C GLY A 31 -5.07 24.54 13.23
N ALA A 32 -4.67 25.24 14.28
CA ALA A 32 -4.91 24.84 15.68
C ALA A 32 -4.30 23.48 16.09
N GLY A 33 -3.07 23.17 15.65
CA GLY A 33 -2.33 22.01 16.15
C GLY A 33 -2.86 20.67 15.65
N GLU A 34 -3.54 20.65 14.51
CA GLU A 34 -3.95 19.43 13.84
C GLU A 34 -2.93 19.00 12.78
N LEU A 35 -2.74 17.69 12.62
CA LEU A 35 -1.93 17.12 11.56
C LEU A 35 -2.76 16.14 10.75
N ARG A 36 -2.76 16.28 9.43
CA ARG A 36 -3.30 15.28 8.51
C ARG A 36 -2.16 14.56 7.81
N VAL A 37 -2.17 13.23 7.89
CA VAL A 37 -1.30 12.35 7.13
C VAL A 37 -2.14 11.58 6.12
N VAL A 38 -1.72 11.59 4.86
CA VAL A 38 -2.40 10.88 3.77
C VAL A 38 -1.46 9.81 3.23
N LEU A 39 -1.93 8.57 3.25
CA LEU A 39 -1.27 7.44 2.63
C LEU A 39 -1.89 7.22 1.25
N ASP A 40 -1.11 7.46 0.21
CA ASP A 40 -1.48 7.14 -1.16
C ASP A 40 -1.26 5.65 -1.38
N LEU A 41 -2.29 4.94 -1.85
CA LEU A 41 -2.25 3.48 -1.94
C LEU A 41 -2.13 3.01 -3.37
N ALA A 42 -1.29 2.01 -3.59
CA ALA A 42 -1.14 1.35 -4.89
C ALA A 42 -2.35 0.46 -5.25
N LYS A 43 -3.06 -0.08 -4.24
CA LYS A 43 -4.24 -0.94 -4.39
C LYS A 43 -5.24 -0.68 -3.27
N PRO A 44 -6.54 -0.99 -3.46
CA PRO A 44 -7.52 -0.92 -2.39
C PRO A 44 -7.07 -1.75 -1.18
N ALA A 45 -7.20 -1.19 0.02
CA ALA A 45 -6.81 -1.85 1.27
C ALA A 45 -7.82 -1.62 2.39
N LYS A 46 -7.87 -2.54 3.35
CA LYS A 46 -8.53 -2.37 4.65
C LYS A 46 -7.47 -1.91 5.65
N ALA A 47 -7.80 -0.85 6.39
CA ALA A 47 -6.95 -0.31 7.44
C ALA A 47 -7.38 -0.84 8.81
N GLN A 48 -6.40 -1.05 9.70
CA GLN A 48 -6.62 -1.26 11.13
C GLN A 48 -5.58 -0.43 11.88
N SER A 49 -6.01 0.26 12.94
CA SER A 49 -5.12 1.13 13.72
C SER A 49 -5.13 0.74 15.19
N PHE A 50 -3.97 0.88 15.84
CA PHE A 50 -3.82 0.66 17.28
C PHE A 50 -2.64 1.46 17.84
N LEU A 51 -2.65 1.68 19.15
CA LEU A 51 -1.60 2.39 19.86
C LEU A 51 -0.67 1.40 20.54
N LEU A 52 0.63 1.69 20.47
CA LEU A 52 1.65 1.01 21.27
C LEU A 52 2.10 1.92 22.41
N GLN A 53 2.24 1.32 23.58
CA GLN A 53 2.88 1.96 24.72
C GLN A 53 4.36 2.26 24.41
N PRO A 54 4.93 3.29 25.06
CA PRO A 54 6.35 3.59 24.95
C PRO A 54 7.21 2.46 25.54
N ASN A 55 8.47 2.44 25.14
CA ASN A 55 9.53 1.62 25.73
C ASN A 55 10.83 2.43 25.81
N ASP A 56 11.92 1.81 26.25
CA ASP A 56 13.22 2.49 26.45
C ASP A 56 13.78 3.18 25.21
N LYS A 57 13.37 2.77 24.00
CA LYS A 57 13.89 3.28 22.72
C LYS A 57 12.91 4.21 21.99
N TYR A 58 11.61 4.01 22.16
CA TYR A 58 10.58 4.69 21.37
C TYR A 58 9.44 5.19 22.27
N GLY A 59 8.95 6.39 21.98
CA GLY A 59 7.76 6.95 22.62
C GLY A 59 6.46 6.24 22.22
N TYR A 60 5.33 6.91 22.47
CA TYR A 60 4.02 6.47 22.01
C TYR A 60 3.99 6.37 20.48
N ARG A 61 3.40 5.28 19.97
CA ARG A 61 3.32 5.02 18.53
C ARG A 61 1.91 4.68 18.13
N LEU A 62 1.44 5.34 17.07
CA LEU A 62 0.26 4.92 16.31
C LEU A 62 0.73 3.99 15.19
N VAL A 63 0.19 2.78 15.16
CA VAL A 63 0.43 1.82 14.07
C VAL A 63 -0.81 1.76 13.19
N VAL A 64 -0.61 1.77 11.87
CA VAL A 64 -1.66 1.62 10.86
C VAL A 64 -1.33 0.45 9.95
N ASP A 65 -2.01 -0.66 10.17
CA ASP A 65 -1.88 -1.88 9.38
C ASP A 65 -2.77 -1.84 8.16
N LEU A 66 -2.20 -2.15 6.99
CA LEU A 66 -2.88 -2.16 5.70
C LEU A 66 -2.91 -3.57 5.13
N LYS A 67 -4.12 -4.07 4.82
CA LYS A 67 -4.32 -5.37 4.16
C LYS A 67 -4.99 -5.18 2.80
N PRO A 68 -4.52 -5.78 1.69
CA PRO A 68 -5.16 -5.63 0.39
C PRO A 68 -6.62 -6.08 0.45
N ARG A 69 -7.53 -5.33 -0.19
CA ARG A 69 -8.91 -5.75 -0.38
C ARG A 69 -8.97 -6.62 -1.64
N GLY A 70 -9.30 -7.90 -1.46
CA GLY A 70 -9.33 -8.91 -2.52
C GLY A 70 -8.08 -9.79 -2.48
N GLY A 71 -8.28 -11.12 -2.41
CA GLY A 71 -7.20 -12.10 -2.47
C GLY A 71 -6.57 -12.17 -3.88
N PRO A 72 -5.48 -12.93 -4.05
CA PRO A 72 -4.85 -13.12 -5.35
C PRO A 72 -5.93 -13.54 -6.36
N ARG A 73 -6.09 -12.75 -7.42
CA ARG A 73 -6.99 -13.08 -8.52
C ARG A 73 -6.39 -14.31 -9.18
N VAL A 74 -6.96 -15.49 -8.90
CA VAL A 74 -6.64 -16.72 -9.61
C VAL A 74 -7.09 -16.51 -11.05
N VAL A 75 -6.19 -16.02 -11.88
CA VAL A 75 -6.39 -16.04 -13.33
C VAL A 75 -6.24 -17.49 -13.75
N LYS A 76 -7.38 -18.17 -13.99
CA LYS A 76 -7.37 -19.45 -14.70
C LYS A 76 -6.74 -19.19 -16.07
N ARG A 77 -5.49 -19.61 -16.24
CA ARG A 77 -4.85 -19.62 -17.56
C ARG A 77 -5.57 -20.70 -18.36
N ALA A 78 -6.48 -20.30 -19.24
CA ALA A 78 -7.00 -21.22 -20.24
C ALA A 78 -5.80 -21.66 -21.11
N LEU A 79 -5.59 -22.97 -21.23
CA LEU A 79 -4.72 -23.49 -22.27
C LEU A 79 -5.32 -23.03 -23.61
N ALA A 80 -4.60 -22.19 -24.34
CA ALA A 80 -4.95 -21.93 -25.73
C ALA A 80 -4.92 -23.28 -26.47
N PRO A 81 -5.93 -23.61 -27.29
CA PRO A 81 -5.87 -24.77 -28.17
C PRO A 81 -4.63 -24.64 -29.05
N GLN A 82 -3.73 -25.61 -28.97
CA GLN A 82 -2.57 -25.68 -29.84
C GLN A 82 -3.10 -25.90 -31.27
N PRO A 83 -2.85 -25.00 -32.24
CA PRO A 83 -3.29 -25.22 -33.60
C PRO A 83 -2.60 -26.49 -34.12
N ALA A 84 -3.40 -27.40 -34.66
CA ALA A 84 -2.92 -28.64 -35.25
C ALA A 84 -1.79 -28.34 -36.25
N ARG A 85 -0.67 -29.07 -36.05
CA ARG A 85 0.51 -29.10 -36.90
C ARG A 85 0.07 -29.19 -38.36
N ARG A 86 0.33 -28.16 -39.17
CA ARG A 86 0.19 -28.24 -40.63
C ARG A 86 1.53 -28.70 -41.19
N ASP A 87 1.50 -29.75 -42.00
CA ASP A 87 2.68 -30.29 -42.66
C ASP A 87 3.27 -29.28 -43.65
N LEU A 88 4.58 -29.03 -43.54
CA LEU A 88 5.38 -28.24 -44.46
C LEU A 88 6.03 -29.19 -45.47
N VAL A 89 5.71 -29.03 -46.75
CA VAL A 89 6.45 -29.65 -47.87
C VAL A 89 7.36 -28.57 -48.44
N ILE A 90 8.67 -28.80 -48.37
CA ILE A 90 9.68 -27.99 -49.08
C ILE A 90 10.10 -28.82 -50.29
N ALA A 91 9.90 -28.26 -51.49
CA ALA A 91 10.60 -28.73 -52.68
C ALA A 91 11.84 -27.86 -52.87
N ILE A 92 12.96 -28.50 -53.18
CA ILE A 92 14.25 -27.91 -53.57
C ILE A 92 14.28 -27.66 -55.07
#